data_AF-A8H6F4-F1
#
_entry.id   AF-A8H6F4-F1
#
_cell.length_a   1.000
_cell.length_b   1.000
_cell.length_c   1.000
_cell.angle_alpha   90.00
_cell.angle_beta   90.00
_cell.angle_gamma   90.00
#
_symmetry.space_group_name_H-M   'P 1'
#
loop_
_entity.id
_entity.type
_entity.pdbx_description
1 polymer ?
#
loop_
_entity_poly.entity_id
_entity_poly.type
_entity_poly.pdbx_seq_one_letter_code
_entity_poly.pdbx_strand_id
1 'polypeptide(L)'
;MQSYVRIAGLLSFFISTSGFALEGLSFSHGDWQVVCDNTNTCRAVGYHSYIQEPQDNNSAPVSVILQRQAGANAQIQGKVKFAEGSYDIDGREGGNEIFKLVINDSYMSHLGPEMPAYEEQGMRFSGERELSQDQISQLLNALTMKGRVSIKFTNSTGNEWHLSTSGSTAVLLKMDDFQGLVDTPFGIVKKGQSIGNIVQPKQAPVISIPLTSASVQQGSLTTDKDRRLATDPEFKLRMKNAINQCDFVPSDSDDLKLEVSRLTKTQLVVTAPCWSAAYNYGDGVWLVDDNPAIEPKFITDSSTNYANGIIDEFMKGRGIADCVSAKRLIWNGSDFILADDYSTGDCREIAMGGAWYLPTQVSTVILGDDPAAGIDCQSEQAYNTEGMTKCGQLELANVEWKLTEVIKSISALEHVANNSELSTAYGQAQSSWLSYRNDACRAEMLTYEQGSMAIPVLIGCKLDLTEKRLKELQLTKESLSFRDY
;
A
#
# COMPACT_ATOMS: atom_id res chain seq x y z
N MET A 1 -40.85 54.98 -20.78
CA MET A 1 -39.46 55.03 -21.25
C MET A 1 -38.65 54.07 -20.42
N GLN A 2 -38.15 53.02 -21.07
CA GLN A 2 -37.10 52.07 -20.68
C GLN A 2 -37.09 51.48 -19.26
N SER A 3 -37.61 50.25 -19.18
CA SER A 3 -37.31 49.27 -18.13
C SER A 3 -35.86 48.77 -18.25
N TYR A 4 -35.10 48.81 -17.16
CA TYR A 4 -33.86 48.05 -17.01
C TYR A 4 -34.02 47.03 -15.89
N VAL A 5 -34.26 45.78 -16.28
CA VAL A 5 -34.15 44.61 -15.40
C VAL A 5 -32.67 44.24 -15.34
N ARG A 6 -32.05 44.35 -14.15
CA ARG A 6 -30.71 43.83 -13.90
C ARG A 6 -30.81 42.31 -13.74
N ILE A 7 -30.42 41.57 -14.77
CA ILE A 7 -30.17 40.12 -14.67
C ILE A 7 -28.79 39.96 -14.06
N ALA A 8 -28.74 39.57 -12.78
CA ALA A 8 -27.53 39.08 -12.15
C ALA A 8 -27.28 37.67 -12.68
N GLY A 9 -26.32 37.53 -13.59
CA GLY A 9 -25.83 36.22 -14.04
C GLY A 9 -25.07 35.55 -12.90
N LEU A 10 -25.69 34.55 -12.28
CA LEU A 10 -24.99 33.56 -11.46
C LEU A 10 -24.06 32.77 -12.39
N LEU A 11 -22.76 33.08 -12.36
CA LEU A 11 -21.75 32.17 -12.87
C LEU A 11 -21.74 30.94 -11.96
N SER A 12 -22.39 29.88 -12.39
CA SER A 12 -22.19 28.54 -11.86
C SER A 12 -20.74 28.12 -12.16
N PHE A 13 -19.87 28.23 -11.17
CA PHE A 13 -18.60 27.52 -11.17
C PHE A 13 -18.91 26.02 -11.19
N PHE A 14 -18.76 25.39 -12.35
CA PHE A 14 -18.64 23.94 -12.43
C PHE A 14 -17.27 23.59 -11.85
N ILE A 15 -17.26 23.20 -10.57
CA ILE A 15 -16.11 22.51 -9.98
C ILE A 15 -16.07 21.15 -10.67
N SER A 16 -15.08 20.94 -11.53
CA SER A 16 -14.77 19.65 -12.14
C SER A 16 -14.28 18.71 -11.05
N THR A 17 -15.19 18.03 -10.35
CA THR A 17 -14.83 16.98 -9.39
C THR A 17 -14.46 15.71 -10.15
N SER A 18 -13.19 15.60 -10.55
CA SER A 18 -12.58 14.30 -10.90
C SER A 18 -12.34 13.52 -9.60
N GLY A 19 -13.40 12.97 -9.01
CA GLY A 19 -13.36 12.24 -7.73
C GLY A 19 -14.30 11.04 -7.64
N PHE A 20 -14.87 10.59 -8.76
CA PHE A 20 -15.92 9.56 -8.78
C PHE A 20 -15.39 8.12 -8.86
N ALA A 21 -14.42 7.78 -8.01
CA ALA A 21 -14.04 6.38 -7.74
C ALA A 21 -13.85 6.06 -6.25
N LEU A 22 -13.81 7.07 -5.37
CA LEU A 22 -13.62 6.88 -3.91
C LEU A 22 -14.93 6.88 -3.10
N GLU A 23 -16.05 7.35 -3.68
CA GLU A 23 -17.38 7.26 -3.06
C GLU A 23 -17.86 5.80 -3.01
N GLY A 24 -17.39 5.07 -2.00
CA GLY A 24 -17.73 3.67 -1.79
C GLY A 24 -16.64 2.80 -1.17
N LEU A 25 -15.42 3.33 -0.99
CA LEU A 25 -14.30 2.56 -0.42
C LEU A 25 -13.77 3.14 0.90
N SER A 26 -14.16 4.35 1.28
CA SER A 26 -13.80 4.91 2.59
C SER A 26 -14.96 5.67 3.25
N PHE A 27 -14.93 5.74 4.58
CA PHE A 27 -15.86 6.52 5.38
C PHE A 27 -15.24 6.89 6.72
N SER A 28 -15.36 8.14 7.13
CA SER A 28 -14.88 8.62 8.43
C SER A 28 -16.01 9.26 9.23
N HIS A 29 -15.97 9.07 10.55
CA HIS A 29 -16.89 9.71 11.48
C HIS A 29 -16.27 9.75 12.87
N GLY A 30 -16.20 10.94 13.47
CA GLY A 30 -15.55 11.14 14.77
C GLY A 30 -14.05 10.87 14.71
N ASP A 31 -13.55 10.01 15.60
CA ASP A 31 -12.14 9.61 15.69
C ASP A 31 -11.87 8.26 15.02
N TRP A 32 -12.75 7.84 14.12
CA TRP A 32 -12.70 6.55 13.44
C TRP A 32 -12.87 6.71 11.92
N GLN A 33 -12.29 5.77 11.19
CA GLN A 33 -12.50 5.62 9.76
C GLN A 33 -12.51 4.14 9.34
N VAL A 34 -13.12 3.84 8.20
CA VAL A 34 -13.02 2.55 7.53
C VAL A 34 -12.53 2.76 6.11
N VAL A 35 -11.62 1.89 5.67
CA VAL A 35 -11.15 1.81 4.28
C VAL A 35 -11.29 0.36 3.82
N CYS A 36 -11.91 0.15 2.67
CA CYS A 36 -12.06 -1.15 2.02
C CYS A 36 -11.31 -1.14 0.68
N ASP A 37 -10.73 -2.28 0.32
CA ASP A 37 -10.00 -2.45 -0.94
C ASP A 37 -10.81 -3.23 -1.99
N ASN A 38 -10.27 -3.28 -3.21
CA ASN A 38 -10.81 -4.00 -4.35
C ASN A 38 -10.88 -5.54 -4.19
N THR A 39 -10.42 -6.10 -3.06
CA THR A 39 -10.61 -7.52 -2.68
C THR A 39 -11.83 -7.72 -1.75
N ASN A 40 -12.54 -6.63 -1.45
CA ASN A 40 -13.61 -6.53 -0.45
C ASN A 40 -13.13 -6.73 0.99
N THR A 41 -11.84 -6.50 1.25
CA THR A 41 -11.29 -6.49 2.61
C THR A 41 -11.41 -5.09 3.20
N CYS A 42 -12.00 -4.98 4.40
CA CYS A 42 -12.20 -3.70 5.09
C CYS A 42 -11.33 -3.60 6.35
N ARG A 43 -10.85 -2.39 6.62
CA ARG A 43 -10.01 -2.02 7.77
C ARG A 43 -10.67 -0.84 8.47
N ALA A 44 -11.24 -1.07 9.65
CA ALA A 44 -11.75 -0.02 10.53
C ALA A 44 -10.65 0.40 11.50
N VAL A 45 -10.30 1.68 11.51
CA VAL A 45 -9.25 2.26 12.33
C VAL A 45 -9.84 3.27 13.30
N GLY A 46 -9.43 3.18 14.56
CA GLY A 46 -9.75 4.13 15.61
C GLY A 46 -8.50 4.79 16.17
N TYR A 47 -8.64 6.03 16.62
CA TYR A 47 -7.55 6.82 17.18
C TYR A 47 -7.90 7.31 18.59
N HIS A 48 -6.89 7.79 19.31
CA HIS A 48 -7.10 8.66 20.47
C HIS A 48 -7.84 9.95 20.07
N SER A 49 -8.48 10.61 21.05
CA SER A 49 -9.18 11.87 20.80
C SER A 49 -8.22 13.05 20.86
N TYR A 50 -8.31 13.97 19.89
CA TYR A 50 -7.54 15.23 19.88
C TYR A 50 -7.85 16.16 21.07
N ILE A 51 -9.02 16.01 21.70
CA ILE A 51 -9.52 16.95 22.71
C ILE A 51 -9.05 16.57 24.14
N GLN A 52 -8.45 15.38 24.30
CA GLN A 52 -7.91 14.91 25.58
C GLN A 52 -6.38 15.02 25.61
N GLU A 53 -5.83 16.18 25.23
CA GLU A 53 -4.48 16.51 25.70
C GLU A 53 -4.54 16.69 27.22
N PRO A 54 -3.82 15.89 28.02
CA PRO A 54 -3.65 16.20 29.43
C PRO A 54 -3.06 17.60 29.55
N GLN A 55 -3.48 18.38 30.55
CA GLN A 55 -2.87 19.69 30.83
C GLN A 55 -1.34 19.63 31.06
N ASP A 56 -0.79 18.42 31.21
CA ASP A 56 0.61 18.12 31.44
C ASP A 56 1.40 17.73 30.17
N ASN A 57 0.93 18.12 28.97
CA ASN A 57 1.73 18.14 27.74
C ASN A 57 2.29 16.77 27.29
N ASN A 58 1.71 15.67 27.78
CA ASN A 58 2.14 14.31 27.48
C ASN A 58 1.07 13.63 26.63
N SER A 59 1.04 13.98 25.34
CA SER A 59 0.21 13.28 24.37
C SER A 59 0.61 11.80 24.37
N ALA A 60 -0.35 10.92 24.63
CA ALA A 60 -0.19 9.47 24.51
C ALA A 60 -1.01 8.94 23.32
N PRO A 61 -0.60 9.21 22.06
CA PRO A 61 -1.33 8.72 20.90
C PRO A 61 -1.41 7.20 20.86
N VAL A 62 -2.59 6.68 20.57
CA VAL A 62 -2.83 5.26 20.31
C VAL A 62 -3.77 5.12 19.13
N SER A 63 -3.60 4.04 18.38
CA SER A 63 -4.51 3.63 17.34
C SER A 63 -4.76 2.12 17.39
N VAL A 64 -5.96 1.72 16.97
CA VAL A 64 -6.34 0.33 16.78
C VAL A 64 -6.85 0.16 15.36
N ILE A 65 -6.46 -0.94 14.71
CA ILE A 65 -7.02 -1.39 13.44
C ILE A 65 -7.78 -2.71 13.64
N LEU A 66 -8.94 -2.82 13.03
CA LEU A 66 -9.78 -4.01 12.94
C LEU A 66 -9.99 -4.35 11.47
N GLN A 67 -9.45 -5.49 11.04
CA GLN A 67 -9.49 -5.93 9.64
C GLN A 67 -10.42 -7.13 9.47
N ARG A 68 -11.23 -7.15 8.42
CA ARG A 68 -12.08 -8.29 8.04
C ARG A 68 -12.17 -8.40 6.53
N GLN A 69 -11.85 -9.58 6.00
CA GLN A 69 -12.15 -9.95 4.62
C GLN A 69 -13.67 -10.08 4.43
N ALA A 70 -14.21 -9.85 3.24
CA ALA A 70 -15.63 -10.14 2.98
C ALA A 70 -15.93 -11.65 3.08
N GLY A 71 -17.21 -11.99 3.21
CA GLY A 71 -17.68 -13.37 3.32
C GLY A 71 -18.43 -13.66 4.63
N ALA A 72 -19.19 -14.76 4.61
CA ALA A 72 -19.90 -15.22 5.79
C ALA A 72 -18.89 -15.73 6.83
N ASN A 73 -19.05 -15.31 8.09
CA ASN A 73 -18.20 -15.74 9.21
C ASN A 73 -16.70 -15.42 9.06
N ALA A 74 -16.33 -14.43 8.24
CA ALA A 74 -14.95 -13.97 8.14
C ALA A 74 -14.47 -13.45 9.50
N GLN A 75 -13.35 -14.00 9.98
CA GLN A 75 -12.80 -13.65 11.29
C GLN A 75 -12.20 -12.23 11.27
N ILE A 76 -12.47 -11.47 12.34
CA ILE A 76 -11.88 -10.15 12.53
C ILE A 76 -10.48 -10.31 13.14
N GLN A 77 -9.51 -9.67 12.52
CA GLN A 77 -8.16 -9.51 13.04
C GLN A 77 -8.03 -8.11 13.63
N GLY A 78 -7.19 -7.96 14.66
CA GLY A 78 -7.05 -6.68 15.35
C GLY A 78 -5.62 -6.43 15.79
N LYS A 79 -5.16 -5.19 15.66
CA LYS A 79 -3.85 -4.77 16.16
C LYS A 79 -3.96 -3.42 16.85
N VAL A 80 -3.07 -3.16 17.80
CA VAL A 80 -2.90 -1.86 18.45
C VAL A 80 -1.49 -1.34 18.21
N LYS A 81 -1.38 -0.03 18.05
CA LYS A 81 -0.10 0.68 17.92
C LYS A 81 -0.12 1.90 18.84
N PHE A 82 0.97 2.08 19.58
CA PHE A 82 1.20 3.25 20.43
C PHE A 82 2.11 4.21 19.69
N ALA A 83 2.04 5.50 20.05
CA ALA A 83 2.96 6.48 19.52
C ALA A 83 4.40 6.02 19.75
N GLU A 84 5.20 5.99 18.69
CA GLU A 84 6.64 5.88 18.85
C GLU A 84 7.08 7.14 19.62
N GLY A 85 7.58 6.96 20.85
CA GLY A 85 8.26 8.06 21.52
C GLY A 85 9.38 8.55 20.60
N SER A 86 9.72 9.84 20.66
CA SER A 86 10.78 10.47 19.86
C SER A 86 12.20 9.91 20.11
N TYR A 87 12.32 8.68 20.64
CA TYR A 87 13.51 8.03 21.14
C TYR A 87 13.85 6.70 20.44
N ASP A 88 13.03 6.23 19.48
CA ASP A 88 13.32 4.98 18.73
C ASP A 88 14.17 5.18 17.46
N ILE A 89 14.71 6.39 17.26
CA ILE A 89 15.72 6.68 16.22
C ILE A 89 17.00 5.84 16.45
N ASP A 90 17.23 5.32 17.66
CA ASP A 90 18.43 4.56 18.03
C ASP A 90 18.24 3.04 18.02
N GLY A 91 17.14 2.50 17.51
CA GLY A 91 16.95 1.05 17.39
C GLY A 91 17.03 0.30 18.73
N ARG A 92 16.66 0.95 19.84
CA ARG A 92 16.52 0.27 21.12
C ARG A 92 15.33 -0.68 20.99
N GLU A 93 15.63 -1.97 21.10
CA GLU A 93 14.60 -2.99 21.26
C GLU A 93 13.60 -2.52 22.32
N GLY A 94 12.31 -2.41 21.95
CA GLY A 94 11.17 -2.21 22.86
C GLY A 94 10.99 -3.43 23.78
N GLY A 95 12.04 -3.75 24.52
CA GLY A 95 12.25 -5.01 25.20
C GLY A 95 11.68 -4.95 26.61
N ASN A 96 10.59 -5.69 26.80
CA ASN A 96 9.98 -6.10 28.07
C ASN A 96 8.89 -5.21 28.69
N GLU A 97 8.44 -4.14 28.03
CA GLU A 97 7.28 -3.43 28.56
C GLU A 97 5.99 -4.23 28.37
N ILE A 98 5.29 -4.47 29.49
CA ILE A 98 4.06 -5.23 29.54
C ILE A 98 2.89 -4.25 29.45
N PHE A 99 2.12 -4.37 28.37
CA PHE A 99 0.90 -3.59 28.15
C PHE A 99 -0.34 -4.39 28.53
N LYS A 100 -1.38 -3.69 28.97
CA LYS A 100 -2.70 -4.25 29.26
C LYS A 100 -3.76 -3.45 28.54
N LEU A 101 -4.74 -4.13 27.95
CA LEU A 101 -6.02 -3.55 27.56
C LEU A 101 -6.94 -3.54 28.78
N VAL A 102 -7.52 -2.38 29.11
CA VAL A 102 -8.48 -2.18 30.19
C VAL A 102 -9.76 -1.56 29.62
N ILE A 103 -10.90 -2.21 29.87
CA ILE A 103 -12.22 -1.72 29.45
C ILE A 103 -13.13 -1.59 30.67
N ASN A 104 -13.61 -0.36 30.91
CA ASN A 104 -14.46 0.04 32.04
C ASN A 104 -13.97 -0.46 33.42
N ASP A 105 -12.66 -0.62 33.58
CA ASP A 105 -12.00 -1.21 34.75
C ASP A 105 -12.48 -2.63 35.14
N SER A 106 -13.40 -3.22 34.38
CA SER A 106 -13.98 -4.55 34.61
C SER A 106 -13.31 -5.66 33.81
N TYR A 107 -12.76 -5.31 32.64
CA TYR A 107 -11.97 -6.21 31.82
C TYR A 107 -10.53 -5.73 31.79
N MET A 108 -9.59 -6.65 32.01
CA MET A 108 -8.16 -6.37 31.98
C MET A 108 -7.42 -7.59 31.41
N SER A 109 -6.66 -7.37 30.34
CA SER A 109 -5.97 -8.45 29.63
C SER A 109 -4.60 -7.99 29.14
N HIS A 110 -3.58 -8.83 29.32
CA HIS A 110 -2.22 -8.53 28.85
C HIS A 110 -2.16 -8.62 27.33
N LEU A 111 -1.53 -7.64 26.69
CA LEU A 111 -1.25 -7.69 25.26
C LEU A 111 -0.14 -8.70 24.96
N GLY A 112 -0.13 -9.21 23.74
CA GLY A 112 0.99 -9.98 23.22
C GLY A 112 2.27 -9.16 23.09
N PRO A 113 3.41 -9.82 22.78
CA PRO A 113 4.63 -9.12 22.43
C PRO A 113 4.43 -8.23 21.20
N GLU A 114 5.33 -7.27 21.03
CA GLU A 114 5.39 -6.50 19.78
C GLU A 114 5.71 -7.42 18.60
N MET A 115 5.03 -7.17 17.48
CA MET A 115 5.27 -7.87 16.22
C MET A 115 6.58 -7.37 15.61
N PRO A 116 7.36 -8.25 14.93
CA PRO A 116 8.51 -7.79 14.17
C PRO A 116 8.11 -6.75 13.12
N ALA A 117 8.98 -5.76 12.90
CA ALA A 117 8.80 -4.81 11.82
C ALA A 117 8.66 -5.50 10.46
N TYR A 118 7.90 -4.89 9.56
CA TYR A 118 7.66 -5.36 8.21
C TYR A 118 7.62 -4.20 7.22
N GLU A 119 7.81 -4.50 5.93
CA GLU A 119 7.71 -3.54 4.84
C GLU A 119 6.54 -3.92 3.93
N GLU A 120 5.66 -2.96 3.65
CA GLU A 120 4.56 -3.09 2.68
C GLU A 120 4.64 -1.92 1.70
N GLN A 121 4.65 -2.22 0.40
CA GLN A 121 4.77 -1.22 -0.67
C GLN A 121 5.91 -0.21 -0.50
N GLY A 122 7.07 -0.65 0.02
CA GLY A 122 8.22 0.23 0.25
C GLY A 122 8.15 1.07 1.53
N MET A 123 7.08 0.95 2.30
CA MET A 123 6.91 1.60 3.60
C MET A 123 7.13 0.63 4.75
N ARG A 124 7.88 1.06 5.75
CA ARG A 124 8.19 0.28 6.95
C ARG A 124 7.16 0.54 8.05
N PHE A 125 6.70 -0.53 8.69
CA PHE A 125 5.78 -0.50 9.83
C PHE A 125 6.37 -1.27 11.02
N SER A 126 6.26 -0.71 12.21
CA SER A 126 6.73 -1.24 13.51
C SER A 126 5.80 -0.86 14.65
N GLY A 127 6.05 -1.34 15.88
CA GLY A 127 5.32 -0.92 17.08
C GLY A 127 3.95 -1.58 17.27
N GLU A 128 3.60 -2.54 16.41
CA GLU A 128 2.28 -3.17 16.41
C GLU A 128 2.22 -4.34 17.39
N ARG A 129 1.08 -4.50 18.07
CA ARG A 129 0.77 -5.69 18.88
C ARG A 129 -0.54 -6.30 18.42
N GLU A 130 -0.52 -7.61 18.16
CA GLU A 130 -1.73 -8.34 17.78
C GLU A 130 -2.66 -8.51 18.99
N LEU A 131 -3.95 -8.29 18.77
CA LEU A 131 -5.00 -8.50 19.76
C LEU A 131 -5.52 -9.95 19.66
N SER A 132 -5.69 -10.60 20.81
CA SER A 132 -6.32 -11.93 20.86
C SER A 132 -7.80 -11.87 20.48
N GLN A 133 -8.39 -12.99 20.08
CA GLN A 133 -9.81 -13.04 19.73
C GLN A 133 -10.74 -12.65 20.90
N ASP A 134 -10.36 -12.95 22.15
CA ASP A 134 -11.08 -12.46 23.33
C ASP A 134 -10.97 -10.93 23.44
N GLN A 135 -9.77 -10.36 23.30
CA GLN A 135 -9.56 -8.90 23.32
C GLN A 135 -10.37 -8.19 22.23
N ILE A 136 -10.37 -8.74 21.00
CA ILE A 136 -11.16 -8.21 19.87
C ILE A 136 -12.65 -8.25 20.20
N SER A 137 -13.16 -9.37 20.74
CA SER A 137 -14.57 -9.51 21.13
C SER A 137 -14.98 -8.48 22.19
N GLN A 138 -14.18 -8.34 23.25
CA GLN A 138 -14.43 -7.36 24.32
C GLN A 138 -14.35 -5.91 23.81
N LEU A 139 -13.38 -5.64 22.93
CA LEU A 139 -13.22 -4.34 22.30
C LEU A 139 -14.42 -4.00 21.40
N LEU A 140 -14.88 -4.91 20.55
CA LEU A 140 -16.06 -4.70 19.69
C LEU A 140 -17.33 -4.47 20.53
N ASN A 141 -17.51 -5.20 21.63
CA ASN A 141 -18.62 -4.96 22.56
C ASN A 141 -18.54 -3.54 23.15
N ALA A 142 -17.35 -3.10 23.55
CA ALA A 142 -17.11 -1.77 24.09
C ALA A 142 -17.39 -0.66 23.04
N LEU A 143 -16.93 -0.85 21.80
CA LEU A 143 -17.05 0.12 20.70
C LEU A 143 -18.47 0.25 20.13
N THR A 144 -19.35 -0.71 20.42
CA THR A 144 -20.75 -0.72 19.96
C THR A 144 -21.75 -0.45 21.08
N MET A 145 -21.28 -0.35 22.32
CA MET A 145 -22.12 -0.11 23.49
C MET A 145 -22.66 1.33 23.50
N LYS A 146 -23.94 1.46 23.86
CA LYS A 146 -24.54 2.77 24.11
C LYS A 146 -24.09 3.30 25.47
N GLY A 147 -23.68 4.57 25.53
CA GLY A 147 -23.30 5.25 26.77
C GLY A 147 -21.82 5.56 26.85
N ARG A 148 -21.33 5.89 28.05
CA ARG A 148 -19.91 6.21 28.27
C ARG A 148 -19.13 4.90 28.44
N VAL A 149 -18.09 4.74 27.65
CA VAL A 149 -17.18 3.59 27.68
C VAL A 149 -15.76 4.11 27.76
N SER A 150 -14.98 3.57 28.68
CA SER A 150 -13.55 3.84 28.80
C SER A 150 -12.78 2.65 28.23
N ILE A 151 -11.96 2.91 27.22
CA ILE A 151 -11.02 1.95 26.63
C ILE A 151 -9.64 2.57 26.79
N LYS A 152 -8.81 1.95 27.63
CA LYS A 152 -7.45 2.40 27.84
C LYS A 152 -6.45 1.26 27.75
N PHE A 153 -5.24 1.60 27.35
CA PHE A 153 -4.10 0.73 27.45
C PHE A 153 -3.18 1.26 28.52
N THR A 154 -2.61 0.38 29.33
CA THR A 154 -1.70 0.76 30.41
C THR A 154 -0.44 -0.07 30.32
N ASN A 155 0.72 0.53 30.57
CA ASN A 155 1.98 -0.20 30.65
C ASN A 155 2.37 -0.49 32.12
N SER A 156 3.49 -1.21 32.31
CA SER A 156 4.02 -1.52 33.65
C SER A 156 4.53 -0.30 34.42
N THR A 157 4.77 0.83 33.74
CA THR A 157 5.26 2.08 34.37
C THR A 157 4.14 3.02 34.80
N GLY A 158 2.89 2.71 34.46
CA GLY A 158 1.70 3.48 34.87
C GLY A 158 1.23 4.52 33.86
N ASN A 159 1.81 4.55 32.66
CA ASN A 159 1.31 5.39 31.57
C ASN A 159 -0.01 4.84 31.03
N GLU A 160 -0.91 5.73 30.61
CA GLU A 160 -2.20 5.39 30.05
C GLU A 160 -2.36 5.97 28.64
N TRP A 161 -2.90 5.17 27.72
CA TRP A 161 -3.30 5.59 26.38
C TRP A 161 -4.80 5.36 26.22
N HIS A 162 -5.54 6.40 25.83
CA HIS A 162 -7.00 6.33 25.73
C HIS A 162 -7.46 6.24 24.27
N LEU A 163 -8.16 5.17 23.93
CA LEU A 163 -8.79 5.02 22.61
C LEU A 163 -10.13 5.74 22.61
N SER A 164 -10.37 6.60 21.62
CA SER A 164 -11.66 7.27 21.49
C SER A 164 -12.75 6.29 21.07
N THR A 165 -13.96 6.48 21.59
CA THR A 165 -15.18 5.79 21.14
C THR A 165 -16.04 6.67 20.24
N SER A 166 -15.59 7.91 19.97
CA SER A 166 -16.34 8.86 19.15
C SER A 166 -16.43 8.37 17.70
N GLY A 167 -17.62 7.95 17.28
CA GLY A 167 -17.90 7.53 15.91
C GLY A 167 -17.63 6.06 15.60
N SER A 168 -17.10 5.28 16.55
CA SER A 168 -16.77 3.86 16.36
C SER A 168 -17.95 3.03 15.86
N THR A 169 -19.14 3.19 16.45
CA THR A 169 -20.34 2.43 16.05
C THR A 169 -20.77 2.75 14.61
N ALA A 170 -20.63 4.00 14.17
CA ALA A 170 -21.00 4.41 12.81
C ALA A 170 -20.06 3.80 11.77
N VAL A 171 -18.75 3.83 12.05
CA VAL A 171 -17.71 3.25 11.19
C VAL A 171 -17.83 1.73 11.12
N LEU A 172 -18.02 1.05 12.25
CA LEU A 172 -18.24 -0.40 12.29
C LEU A 172 -19.54 -0.81 11.58
N LEU A 173 -20.61 -0.01 11.70
CA LEU A 173 -21.84 -0.25 10.94
C LEU A 173 -21.60 -0.05 9.43
N LYS A 174 -20.81 0.94 9.04
CA LYS A 174 -20.45 1.16 7.64
C LYS A 174 -19.59 0.02 7.08
N MET A 175 -18.69 -0.55 7.89
CA MET A 175 -17.94 -1.76 7.55
C MET A 175 -18.85 -2.96 7.31
N ASP A 176 -19.88 -3.16 8.15
CA ASP A 176 -20.91 -4.19 7.91
C ASP A 176 -21.71 -3.90 6.62
N ASP A 177 -22.06 -2.64 6.36
CA ASP A 177 -22.81 -2.22 5.17
C ASP A 177 -22.04 -2.51 3.88
N PHE A 178 -20.76 -2.15 3.81
CA PHE A 178 -19.89 -2.44 2.66
C PHE A 178 -19.79 -3.93 2.35
N GLN A 179 -19.83 -4.78 3.37
CA GLN A 179 -19.70 -6.23 3.20
C GLN A 179 -21.06 -6.95 3.11
N GLY A 180 -22.18 -6.22 3.11
CA GLY A 180 -23.52 -6.80 3.05
C GLY A 180 -23.88 -7.60 4.31
N LEU A 181 -23.33 -7.24 5.46
CA LEU A 181 -23.47 -7.95 6.74
C LEU A 181 -24.49 -7.33 7.70
N VAL A 182 -25.04 -6.15 7.36
CA VAL A 182 -26.14 -5.53 8.12
C VAL A 182 -27.35 -6.46 8.13
N ASP A 183 -27.98 -6.63 9.29
CA ASP A 183 -29.11 -7.53 9.52
C ASP A 183 -28.80 -9.03 9.30
N THR A 184 -27.52 -9.41 9.21
CA THR A 184 -27.09 -10.82 9.17
C THR A 184 -26.61 -11.31 10.54
N PRO A 185 -26.47 -12.63 10.76
CA PRO A 185 -25.86 -13.16 12.00
C PRO A 185 -24.38 -12.75 12.18
N PHE A 186 -23.71 -12.34 11.11
CA PHE A 186 -22.26 -12.07 11.09
C PHE A 186 -21.92 -10.57 11.23
N GLY A 187 -22.93 -9.69 11.30
CA GLY A 187 -22.72 -8.26 11.53
C GLY A 187 -22.10 -7.96 12.89
N ILE A 188 -21.29 -6.91 12.98
CA ILE A 188 -20.73 -6.38 14.23
C ILE A 188 -21.80 -5.61 15.00
N VAL A 189 -22.47 -4.65 14.34
CA VAL A 189 -23.32 -3.66 15.01
C VAL A 189 -24.79 -4.06 15.00
N LYS A 190 -25.34 -4.35 13.81
CA LYS A 190 -26.76 -4.65 13.62
C LYS A 190 -26.93 -6.09 13.16
N LYS A 191 -27.00 -7.01 14.12
CA LYS A 191 -27.21 -8.44 13.87
C LYS A 191 -28.67 -8.74 13.56
N GLY A 192 -28.91 -9.72 12.69
CA GLY A 192 -30.24 -10.20 12.32
C GLY A 192 -30.21 -11.62 11.78
N GLN A 193 -31.18 -11.98 10.95
CA GLN A 193 -31.36 -13.33 10.40
C GLN A 193 -31.22 -13.38 8.86
N SER A 194 -30.88 -12.25 8.22
CA SER A 194 -30.63 -12.22 6.78
C SER A 194 -29.41 -13.05 6.42
N ILE A 195 -29.51 -13.81 5.33
CA ILE A 195 -28.41 -14.58 4.76
C ILE A 195 -28.17 -14.25 3.27
N GLY A 196 -28.94 -13.31 2.71
CA GLY A 196 -28.83 -12.89 1.31
C GLY A 196 -27.95 -11.65 1.15
N ASN A 197 -27.28 -11.54 -0.01
CA ASN A 197 -26.44 -10.39 -0.42
C ASN A 197 -25.17 -10.16 0.40
N ILE A 198 -24.63 -11.20 1.04
CA ILE A 198 -23.30 -11.14 1.66
C ILE A 198 -22.26 -11.02 0.54
N VAL A 199 -21.48 -9.94 0.59
CA VAL A 199 -20.38 -9.70 -0.35
C VAL A 199 -19.35 -10.81 -0.16
N GLN A 200 -18.90 -11.40 -1.27
CA GLN A 200 -17.87 -12.45 -1.25
C GLN A 200 -16.47 -11.81 -1.34
N PRO A 201 -15.44 -12.48 -0.80
CA PRO A 201 -14.07 -12.07 -1.08
C PRO A 201 -13.81 -12.09 -2.58
N LYS A 202 -12.91 -11.22 -3.05
CA LYS A 202 -12.53 -11.13 -4.45
C LYS A 202 -11.02 -11.24 -4.58
N GLN A 203 -10.54 -11.98 -5.58
CA GLN A 203 -9.12 -12.05 -5.89
C GLN A 203 -8.60 -10.68 -6.36
N ALA A 204 -7.41 -10.29 -5.89
CA ALA A 204 -6.72 -9.11 -6.39
C ALA A 204 -6.41 -9.26 -7.90
N PRO A 205 -6.60 -8.21 -8.71
CA PRO A 205 -6.26 -8.26 -10.13
C PRO A 205 -4.80 -8.65 -10.36
N VAL A 206 -4.56 -9.50 -11.35
CA VAL A 206 -3.19 -9.90 -11.74
C VAL A 206 -2.66 -8.93 -12.80
N ILE A 207 -1.50 -8.33 -12.54
CA ILE A 207 -0.76 -7.50 -13.49
C ILE A 207 0.44 -8.31 -13.99
N SER A 208 0.32 -8.82 -15.21
CA SER A 208 1.41 -9.52 -15.90
C SER A 208 2.33 -8.53 -16.62
N ILE A 209 3.59 -8.47 -16.20
CA ILE A 209 4.63 -7.68 -16.86
C ILE A 209 5.35 -8.58 -17.88
N PRO A 210 5.36 -8.25 -19.19
CA PRO A 210 5.99 -9.09 -20.20
C PRO A 210 7.49 -9.27 -19.95
N LEU A 211 8.03 -10.47 -20.20
CA LEU A 211 9.47 -10.76 -20.05
C LEU A 211 10.35 -9.88 -20.96
N THR A 212 9.85 -9.48 -22.13
CA THR A 212 10.52 -8.51 -23.00
C THR A 212 10.58 -7.12 -22.36
N SER A 213 9.56 -6.74 -21.58
CA SER A 213 9.57 -5.53 -20.75
C SER A 213 10.44 -5.68 -19.49
N ALA A 214 10.67 -6.91 -19.01
CA ALA A 214 11.60 -7.14 -17.89
C ALA A 214 13.05 -6.75 -18.25
N SER A 215 13.45 -6.80 -19.54
CA SER A 215 14.73 -6.24 -19.99
C SER A 215 14.82 -4.70 -19.85
N VAL A 216 13.69 -3.99 -19.87
CA VAL A 216 13.57 -2.56 -19.52
C VAL A 216 13.83 -2.34 -18.04
N GLN A 217 13.62 -3.38 -17.21
CA GLN A 217 13.86 -3.32 -15.77
C GLN A 217 15.22 -3.85 -15.32
N GLN A 218 16.00 -4.47 -16.20
CA GLN A 218 17.37 -4.91 -15.93
C GLN A 218 18.43 -3.89 -16.41
N GLY A 219 18.01 -2.82 -17.09
CA GLY A 219 18.85 -1.70 -17.50
C GLY A 219 18.05 -0.70 -18.31
N SER A 220 18.40 0.59 -18.22
CA SER A 220 17.68 1.63 -18.96
C SER A 220 17.86 1.42 -20.47
N LEU A 221 16.76 1.25 -21.21
CA LEU A 221 16.79 1.32 -22.68
C LEU A 221 17.18 2.72 -23.18
N THR A 222 17.20 3.71 -22.28
CA THR A 222 17.38 5.11 -22.60
C THR A 222 18.80 5.39 -23.07
N THR A 223 18.91 5.81 -24.32
CA THR A 223 20.16 6.22 -24.95
C THR A 223 20.41 7.72 -24.79
N ASP A 224 21.63 8.18 -25.06
CA ASP A 224 21.92 9.62 -25.12
C ASP A 224 21.14 10.33 -26.24
N LYS A 225 20.71 9.59 -27.27
CA LYS A 225 19.84 10.13 -28.32
C LYS A 225 18.45 10.46 -27.76
N ASP A 226 17.91 9.60 -26.91
CA ASP A 226 16.63 9.82 -26.25
C ASP A 226 16.73 11.02 -25.30
N ARG A 227 17.79 11.09 -24.48
CA ARG A 227 18.04 12.21 -23.57
C ARG A 227 18.16 13.55 -24.30
N ARG A 228 18.73 13.57 -25.51
CA ARG A 228 18.81 14.80 -26.33
C ARG A 228 17.46 15.33 -26.80
N LEU A 229 16.39 14.53 -26.79
CA LEU A 229 15.05 15.02 -27.11
C LEU A 229 14.56 16.07 -26.11
N ALA A 230 15.04 16.03 -24.86
CA ALA A 230 14.70 17.03 -23.84
C ALA A 230 15.10 18.47 -24.21
N THR A 231 16.04 18.63 -25.15
CA THR A 231 16.52 19.94 -25.65
C THR A 231 16.16 20.19 -27.12
N ASP A 232 15.48 19.25 -27.78
CA ASP A 232 15.06 19.40 -29.17
C ASP A 232 13.86 20.38 -29.29
N PRO A 233 13.94 21.46 -30.09
CA PRO A 233 12.89 22.49 -30.13
C PRO A 233 11.51 21.97 -30.52
N GLU A 234 11.43 21.06 -31.51
CA GLU A 234 10.16 20.51 -31.99
C GLU A 234 9.55 19.57 -30.95
N PHE A 235 10.37 18.73 -30.32
CA PHE A 235 9.93 17.85 -29.24
C PHE A 235 9.45 18.65 -28.03
N LYS A 236 10.18 19.69 -27.63
CA LYS A 236 9.77 20.57 -26.53
C LYS A 236 8.47 21.29 -26.84
N LEU A 237 8.27 21.78 -28.07
CA LEU A 237 7.01 22.40 -28.47
C LEU A 237 5.84 21.42 -28.38
N ARG A 238 6.03 20.18 -28.86
CA ARG A 238 5.04 19.10 -28.73
C ARG A 238 4.68 18.83 -27.26
N MET A 239 5.67 18.75 -26.37
CA MET A 239 5.41 18.56 -24.94
C MET A 239 4.78 19.78 -24.26
N LYS A 240 5.16 21.01 -24.63
CA LYS A 240 4.51 22.23 -24.15
C LYS A 240 3.02 22.25 -24.49
N ASN A 241 2.62 21.78 -25.66
CA ASN A 241 1.20 21.68 -26.03
C ASN A 241 0.44 20.62 -25.20
N ALA A 242 1.14 19.61 -24.69
CA ALA A 242 0.57 18.53 -23.90
C ALA A 242 0.54 18.78 -22.39
N ILE A 243 1.14 19.87 -21.88
CA ILE A 243 1.27 20.14 -20.43
C ILE A 243 0.05 20.84 -19.80
N ASN A 244 -1.05 20.97 -20.53
CA ASN A 244 -2.22 21.75 -20.12
C ASN A 244 -2.98 21.18 -18.91
N GLN A 245 -2.64 19.99 -18.41
CA GLN A 245 -3.15 19.45 -17.14
C GLN A 245 -2.39 19.93 -15.90
N CYS A 246 -1.25 20.60 -16.06
CA CYS A 246 -0.39 21.04 -14.97
C CYS A 246 -0.67 22.47 -14.51
N ASP A 247 -0.53 22.71 -13.20
CA ASP A 247 -0.59 24.07 -12.62
C ASP A 247 0.63 24.89 -13.06
N PHE A 248 1.79 24.25 -13.12
CA PHE A 248 2.96 24.79 -13.79
C PHE A 248 2.78 24.71 -15.30
N VAL A 249 2.16 25.75 -15.87
CA VAL A 249 2.25 26.02 -17.31
C VAL A 249 3.44 26.97 -17.52
N PRO A 250 4.55 26.51 -18.10
CA PRO A 250 5.68 27.38 -18.39
C PRO A 250 5.23 28.50 -19.32
N SER A 251 5.67 29.75 -19.08
CA SER A 251 5.48 30.81 -20.07
C SER A 251 6.23 30.48 -21.37
N ASP A 252 5.91 31.15 -22.48
CA ASP A 252 6.63 30.93 -23.76
C ASP A 252 8.15 31.11 -23.61
N SER A 253 8.58 31.98 -22.68
CA SER A 253 9.98 32.26 -22.33
C SER A 253 10.62 31.27 -21.36
N ASP A 254 9.82 30.43 -20.67
CA ASP A 254 10.36 29.48 -19.70
C ASP A 254 10.86 28.20 -20.39
N ASP A 255 12.00 27.73 -19.90
CA ASP A 255 12.62 26.50 -20.36
C ASP A 255 11.93 25.31 -19.67
N LEU A 256 11.04 24.63 -20.39
CA LEU A 256 10.39 23.40 -19.92
C LEU A 256 11.48 22.35 -19.68
N LYS A 257 11.68 21.96 -18.41
CA LYS A 257 12.61 20.89 -18.05
C LYS A 257 11.92 19.56 -18.28
N LEU A 258 12.45 18.79 -19.23
CA LEU A 258 11.97 17.46 -19.57
C LEU A 258 12.99 16.43 -19.13
N GLU A 259 12.53 15.35 -18.52
CA GLU A 259 13.29 14.11 -18.44
C GLU A 259 12.68 13.10 -19.40
N VAL A 260 13.54 12.41 -20.16
CA VAL A 260 13.11 11.51 -21.23
C VAL A 260 13.73 10.14 -21.00
N SER A 261 12.86 9.13 -20.89
CA SER A 261 13.23 7.74 -20.67
C SER A 261 12.59 6.83 -21.71
N ARG A 262 13.37 5.92 -22.30
CA ARG A 262 12.89 4.92 -23.27
C ARG A 262 12.17 3.78 -22.54
N LEU A 263 10.91 3.55 -22.87
CA LEU A 263 10.07 2.50 -22.28
C LEU A 263 9.98 1.27 -23.16
N THR A 264 9.71 1.46 -24.46
CA THR A 264 9.66 0.37 -25.46
C THR A 264 10.47 0.76 -26.68
N LYS A 265 10.52 -0.09 -27.72
CA LYS A 265 11.23 0.24 -28.97
C LYS A 265 10.70 1.49 -29.68
N THR A 266 9.45 1.87 -29.43
CA THR A 266 8.78 3.00 -30.10
C THR A 266 8.20 4.02 -29.14
N GLN A 267 8.25 3.77 -27.83
CA GLN A 267 7.62 4.63 -26.83
C GLN A 267 8.63 5.12 -25.79
N LEU A 268 8.43 6.38 -25.41
CA LEU A 268 9.13 7.12 -24.39
C LEU A 268 8.17 7.41 -23.23
N VAL A 269 8.72 7.53 -22.04
CA VAL A 269 8.11 8.21 -20.91
C VAL A 269 8.81 9.55 -20.75
N VAL A 270 8.02 10.61 -20.71
CA VAL A 270 8.51 11.97 -20.50
C VAL A 270 7.93 12.48 -19.20
N THR A 271 8.78 13.05 -18.35
CA THR A 271 8.37 13.72 -17.11
C THR A 271 8.74 15.20 -17.12
N ALA A 272 7.95 16.01 -16.42
CA ALA A 272 8.21 17.42 -16.21
C ALA A 272 7.53 17.91 -14.92
N PRO A 273 8.07 18.92 -14.21
CA PRO A 273 7.41 19.52 -13.06
C PRO A 273 6.00 20.00 -13.40
N CYS A 274 5.01 19.59 -12.61
CA CYS A 274 3.59 19.83 -12.90
C CYS A 274 2.90 20.68 -11.84
N TRP A 275 3.18 20.44 -10.56
CA TRP A 275 2.76 21.31 -9.46
C TRP A 275 3.71 21.22 -8.26
N SER A 276 3.66 22.21 -7.38
CA SER A 276 4.37 22.20 -6.11
C SER A 276 3.54 22.89 -5.03
N ALA A 277 3.56 22.32 -3.84
CA ALA A 277 2.90 22.83 -2.64
C ALA A 277 3.89 22.83 -1.46
N ALA A 278 3.43 23.21 -0.27
CA ALA A 278 4.29 23.46 0.89
C ALA A 278 5.31 22.34 1.20
N TYR A 279 4.91 21.07 1.10
CA TYR A 279 5.73 19.91 1.43
C TYR A 279 5.58 18.75 0.44
N ASN A 280 4.88 18.97 -0.67
CA ASN A 280 4.65 18.00 -1.74
C ASN A 280 4.94 18.64 -3.10
N TYR A 281 5.22 17.82 -4.09
CA TYR A 281 5.32 18.19 -5.50
C TYR A 281 4.80 17.04 -6.35
N GLY A 282 4.49 17.34 -7.61
CA GLY A 282 4.11 16.34 -8.59
C GLY A 282 4.74 16.67 -9.93
N ASP A 283 5.36 15.66 -10.52
CA ASP A 283 5.76 15.66 -11.92
C ASP A 283 4.63 15.06 -12.76
N GLY A 284 4.39 15.70 -13.90
CA GLY A 284 3.53 15.19 -14.94
C GLY A 284 4.26 14.09 -15.68
N VAL A 285 3.54 13.05 -16.06
CA VAL A 285 4.07 11.91 -16.81
C VAL A 285 3.24 11.70 -18.06
N TRP A 286 3.92 11.62 -19.20
CA TRP A 286 3.32 11.33 -20.50
C TRP A 286 3.95 10.11 -21.14
N LEU A 287 3.11 9.25 -21.73
CA LEU A 287 3.53 8.23 -22.67
C LEU A 287 3.58 8.85 -24.07
N VAL A 288 4.75 8.79 -24.70
CA VAL A 288 5.04 9.51 -25.94
C VAL A 288 5.53 8.52 -27.00
N ASP A 289 4.84 8.46 -28.14
CA ASP A 289 5.28 7.65 -29.28
C ASP A 289 6.34 8.40 -30.11
N ASP A 290 7.27 7.64 -30.69
CA ASP A 290 8.28 8.13 -31.64
C ASP A 290 7.65 8.68 -32.92
N ASN A 291 6.44 8.22 -33.29
CA ASN A 291 5.65 8.83 -34.36
C ASN A 291 5.10 10.18 -33.87
N PRO A 292 5.58 11.32 -34.39
CA PRO A 292 5.16 12.64 -33.93
C PRO A 292 3.69 12.95 -34.24
N ALA A 293 3.03 12.17 -35.12
CA ALA A 293 1.60 12.33 -35.43
C ALA A 293 0.67 11.75 -34.35
N ILE A 294 1.20 10.95 -33.42
CA ILE A 294 0.44 10.44 -32.27
C ILE A 294 0.64 11.42 -31.13
N GLU A 295 -0.43 11.96 -30.55
CA GLU A 295 -0.31 12.92 -29.45
C GLU A 295 0.22 12.26 -28.16
N PRO A 296 1.02 12.96 -27.34
CA PRO A 296 1.40 12.51 -26.00
C PRO A 296 0.16 12.14 -25.16
N LYS A 297 0.17 10.96 -24.56
CA LYS A 297 -0.88 10.51 -23.64
C LYS A 297 -0.49 10.87 -22.21
N PHE A 298 -1.24 11.77 -21.59
CA PHE A 298 -1.10 12.08 -20.16
C PHE A 298 -1.45 10.85 -19.30
N ILE A 299 -0.62 10.57 -18.30
CA ILE A 299 -0.77 9.44 -17.37
C ILE A 299 -1.13 9.93 -15.97
N THR A 300 -0.35 10.86 -15.41
CA THR A 300 -0.57 11.46 -14.08
C THR A 300 0.14 12.82 -13.97
N ASP A 301 -0.31 13.68 -13.06
CA ASP A 301 0.32 14.95 -12.67
C ASP A 301 1.13 14.85 -11.37
N SER A 302 1.07 13.70 -10.69
CA SER A 302 1.43 13.55 -9.28
C SER A 302 2.59 12.58 -9.05
N SER A 303 3.36 12.28 -10.10
CA SER A 303 4.53 11.41 -9.99
C SER A 303 5.59 12.06 -9.11
N THR A 304 6.11 11.28 -8.17
CA THR A 304 7.32 11.63 -7.41
C THR A 304 8.56 10.94 -7.96
N ASN A 305 8.36 9.85 -8.70
CA ASN A 305 9.43 9.10 -9.33
C ASN A 305 8.90 8.27 -10.51
N TYR A 306 9.69 8.20 -11.57
CA TYR A 306 9.49 7.22 -12.63
C TYR A 306 10.78 6.42 -12.82
N ALA A 307 10.66 5.09 -12.81
CA ALA A 307 11.76 4.20 -13.15
C ALA A 307 11.26 2.93 -13.83
N ASN A 308 11.79 2.64 -15.02
CA ASN A 308 11.67 1.34 -15.69
C ASN A 308 10.23 0.80 -15.79
N GLY A 309 9.29 1.65 -16.22
CA GLY A 309 7.88 1.27 -16.35
C GLY A 309 7.10 1.27 -15.03
N ILE A 310 7.65 1.84 -13.96
CA ILE A 310 6.95 2.07 -12.69
C ILE A 310 6.88 3.57 -12.45
N ILE A 311 5.69 4.07 -12.12
CA ILE A 311 5.43 5.44 -11.66
C ILE A 311 5.01 5.34 -10.19
N ASP A 312 5.73 6.03 -9.31
CA ASP A 312 5.39 6.14 -7.89
C ASP A 312 4.90 7.55 -7.58
N GLU A 313 3.76 7.62 -6.90
CA GLU A 313 3.22 8.85 -6.31
C GLU A 313 3.29 8.72 -4.79
N PHE A 314 3.79 9.75 -4.11
CA PHE A 314 3.88 9.76 -2.65
C PHE A 314 3.64 11.15 -2.09
N MET A 315 2.59 11.30 -1.30
CA MET A 315 2.14 12.58 -0.78
C MET A 315 2.03 12.54 0.73
N LYS A 316 2.62 13.53 1.39
CA LYS A 316 2.44 13.74 2.82
C LYS A 316 1.08 14.38 3.08
N GLY A 317 0.38 13.94 4.12
CA GLY A 317 -0.84 14.61 4.58
C GLY A 317 -0.56 15.96 5.23
N ARG A 318 0.60 16.10 5.90
CA ARG A 318 1.12 17.37 6.43
C ARG A 318 2.64 17.34 6.58
N GLY A 319 3.25 18.49 6.87
CA GLY A 319 4.71 18.67 6.85
C GLY A 319 5.53 17.67 7.68
N ILE A 320 4.99 17.18 8.81
CA ILE A 320 5.69 16.18 9.65
C ILE A 320 5.59 14.75 9.12
N ALA A 321 4.75 14.50 8.10
CA ALA A 321 4.53 13.19 7.48
C ALA A 321 4.08 12.09 8.45
N ASP A 322 3.28 12.40 9.47
CA ASP A 322 2.66 11.42 10.37
C ASP A 322 1.41 10.74 9.77
N CYS A 323 1.05 11.11 8.54
CA CYS A 323 0.22 10.33 7.63
C CYS A 323 0.60 10.66 6.19
N VAL A 324 0.42 9.70 5.27
CA VAL A 324 0.77 9.82 3.85
C VAL A 324 -0.25 9.10 2.98
N SER A 325 -0.26 9.40 1.69
CA SER A 325 -0.95 8.65 0.64
C SER A 325 0.02 8.33 -0.48
N ALA A 326 -0.12 7.17 -1.09
CA ALA A 326 0.75 6.73 -2.17
C ALA A 326 -0.02 5.94 -3.23
N LYS A 327 0.47 6.03 -4.46
CA LYS A 327 -0.03 5.25 -5.59
C LYS A 327 1.12 4.70 -6.40
N ARG A 328 0.86 3.58 -7.05
CA ARG A 328 1.81 2.97 -7.97
C ARG A 328 1.11 2.59 -9.26
N LEU A 329 1.67 3.04 -10.38
CA LEU A 329 1.27 2.60 -11.72
C LEU A 329 2.38 1.77 -12.36
N ILE A 330 2.00 0.65 -12.95
CA ILE A 330 2.93 -0.30 -13.56
C ILE A 330 2.58 -0.49 -15.04
N TRP A 331 3.60 -0.41 -15.89
CA TRP A 331 3.51 -0.73 -17.30
C TRP A 331 3.32 -2.23 -17.50
N ASN A 332 2.17 -2.65 -18.03
CA ASN A 332 1.86 -4.05 -18.29
C ASN A 332 2.26 -4.53 -19.70
N GLY A 333 3.04 -3.74 -20.44
CA GLY A 333 3.34 -3.98 -21.85
C GLY A 333 2.47 -3.21 -22.84
N SER A 334 1.36 -2.63 -22.39
CA SER A 334 0.41 -1.90 -23.24
C SER A 334 -0.05 -0.56 -22.66
N ASP A 335 -0.24 -0.48 -21.33
CA ASP A 335 -0.64 0.74 -20.63
C ASP A 335 -0.06 0.76 -19.22
N PHE A 336 -0.07 1.94 -18.60
CA PHE A 336 0.19 2.09 -17.16
C PHE A 336 -1.09 1.77 -16.39
N ILE A 337 -1.04 0.74 -15.56
CA ILE A 337 -2.18 0.26 -14.76
C ILE A 337 -1.95 0.63 -13.30
N LEU A 338 -2.97 1.17 -12.63
CA LEU A 338 -2.96 1.40 -11.19
C LEU A 338 -2.83 0.06 -10.46
N ALA A 339 -1.63 -0.22 -9.95
CA ALA A 339 -1.32 -1.43 -9.22
C ALA A 339 -1.76 -1.30 -7.76
N ASP A 340 -1.44 -0.17 -7.14
CA ASP A 340 -1.67 0.09 -5.73
C ASP A 340 -2.14 1.53 -5.51
N ASP A 341 -3.08 1.71 -4.57
CA ASP A 341 -3.55 3.01 -4.08
C ASP A 341 -3.87 2.86 -2.60
N TYR A 342 -3.13 3.56 -1.75
CA TYR A 342 -3.25 3.42 -0.31
C TYR A 342 -2.91 4.70 0.44
N SER A 343 -3.37 4.77 1.69
CA SER A 343 -2.94 5.77 2.65
C SER A 343 -2.52 5.11 3.95
N THR A 344 -2.05 5.93 4.89
CA THR A 344 -1.76 5.48 6.25
C THR A 344 -2.74 5.98 7.32
N GLY A 345 -3.88 6.48 6.85
CA GLY A 345 -4.98 6.97 7.66
C GLY A 345 -4.80 8.42 8.11
N ASP A 346 -5.41 8.77 9.24
CA ASP A 346 -5.42 10.13 9.74
C ASP A 346 -4.07 10.50 10.37
N CYS A 347 -3.64 11.74 10.13
CA CYS A 347 -2.48 12.35 10.74
C CYS A 347 -2.72 12.56 12.24
N ARG A 348 -2.44 11.52 13.03
CA ARG A 348 -2.71 11.40 14.47
C ARG A 348 -1.45 11.15 15.29
N GLU A 349 -0.28 11.49 14.75
CA GLU A 349 1.01 11.45 15.47
C GLU A 349 1.33 10.08 16.10
N ILE A 350 0.85 9.01 15.46
CA ILE A 350 1.11 7.62 15.92
C ILE A 350 2.53 7.19 15.52
N ALA A 351 2.94 7.47 14.29
CA ALA A 351 4.28 7.16 13.79
C ALA A 351 4.57 8.03 12.56
N MET A 352 5.86 8.24 12.28
CA MET A 352 6.25 8.78 10.98
C MET A 352 5.82 7.83 9.87
N GLY A 353 5.35 8.38 8.75
CA GLY A 353 4.71 7.60 7.68
C GLY A 353 3.29 7.15 8.00
N GLY A 354 2.84 7.23 9.25
CA GLY A 354 1.49 6.88 9.70
C GLY A 354 1.37 5.51 10.36
N ALA A 355 0.18 5.22 10.87
CA ALA A 355 -0.04 4.10 11.78
C ALA A 355 -0.16 2.75 11.06
N TRP A 356 -0.83 2.73 9.91
CA TRP A 356 -1.32 1.51 9.28
C TRP A 356 -1.16 1.55 7.77
N TYR A 357 -1.19 0.39 7.12
CA TYR A 357 -1.38 0.29 5.66
C TYR A 357 -2.88 0.18 5.33
N LEU A 358 -3.46 1.20 4.70
CA LEU A 358 -4.89 1.28 4.36
C LEU A 358 -5.10 1.38 2.84
N PRO A 359 -5.08 0.25 2.11
CA PRO A 359 -5.27 0.24 0.67
C PRO A 359 -6.74 0.38 0.27
N THR A 360 -6.95 0.98 -0.90
CA THR A 360 -8.20 0.93 -1.67
C THR A 360 -8.04 0.12 -2.95
N GLN A 361 -6.82 0.05 -3.49
CA GLN A 361 -6.43 -0.80 -4.61
C GLN A 361 -5.21 -1.63 -4.21
N VAL A 362 -5.30 -2.94 -4.41
CA VAL A 362 -4.16 -3.86 -4.39
C VAL A 362 -4.15 -4.72 -5.64
N SER A 363 -2.97 -5.16 -6.05
CA SER A 363 -2.80 -6.07 -7.20
C SER A 363 -1.78 -7.16 -6.90
N THR A 364 -1.88 -8.26 -7.64
CA THR A 364 -0.86 -9.31 -7.69
C THR A 364 0.01 -9.04 -8.92
N VAL A 365 1.26 -8.65 -8.73
CA VAL A 365 2.16 -8.27 -9.82
C VAL A 365 3.12 -9.41 -10.10
N ILE A 366 3.23 -9.82 -11.36
CA ILE A 366 4.08 -10.94 -11.76
C ILE A 366 4.88 -10.62 -13.02
N LEU A 367 5.97 -11.35 -13.20
CA LEU A 367 6.72 -11.37 -14.45
C LEU A 367 6.28 -12.54 -15.33
N GLY A 368 5.92 -12.24 -16.57
CA GLY A 368 5.45 -13.22 -17.55
C GLY A 368 3.96 -13.51 -17.45
N ASP A 369 3.58 -14.65 -18.02
CA ASP A 369 2.18 -15.07 -18.13
C ASP A 369 1.61 -15.50 -16.76
N ASP A 370 0.33 -15.21 -16.53
CA ASP A 370 -0.38 -15.63 -15.32
C ASP A 370 -0.53 -17.17 -15.26
N PRO A 371 0.11 -17.85 -14.29
CA PRO A 371 0.02 -19.31 -14.17
C PRO A 371 -1.38 -19.78 -13.73
N ALA A 372 -2.17 -18.89 -13.13
CA ALA A 372 -3.55 -19.14 -12.70
C ALA A 372 -4.58 -18.49 -13.63
N ALA A 373 -4.22 -18.13 -14.86
CA ALA A 373 -5.13 -17.54 -15.82
C ALA A 373 -6.42 -18.37 -15.96
N GLY A 374 -7.57 -17.74 -15.67
CA GLY A 374 -8.89 -18.38 -15.71
C GLY A 374 -9.27 -19.16 -14.45
N ILE A 375 -8.47 -19.11 -13.38
CA ILE A 375 -8.78 -19.67 -12.06
C ILE A 375 -8.96 -18.54 -11.05
N ASP A 376 -10.11 -18.52 -10.37
CA ASP A 376 -10.32 -17.66 -9.21
C ASP A 376 -9.78 -18.34 -7.95
N CYS A 377 -8.64 -17.86 -7.46
CA CYS A 377 -7.93 -18.38 -6.30
C CYS A 377 -8.63 -18.08 -4.96
N GLN A 378 -9.71 -17.29 -4.96
CA GLN A 378 -10.58 -17.08 -3.80
C GLN A 378 -11.84 -17.97 -3.84
N SER A 379 -11.98 -18.84 -4.85
CA SER A 379 -13.15 -19.70 -5.05
C SER A 379 -12.83 -21.19 -4.85
N GLU A 380 -13.87 -22.03 -4.90
CA GLU A 380 -13.75 -23.49 -4.84
C GLU A 380 -12.89 -24.08 -5.98
N GLN A 381 -12.62 -23.32 -7.05
CA GLN A 381 -11.71 -23.72 -8.12
C GLN A 381 -10.29 -23.99 -7.59
N ALA A 382 -9.90 -23.34 -6.49
CA ALA A 382 -8.62 -23.55 -5.82
C ALA A 382 -8.55 -24.85 -5.00
N TYR A 383 -9.66 -25.57 -4.76
CA TYR A 383 -9.71 -26.66 -3.77
C TYR A 383 -9.32 -28.04 -4.31
N ASN A 384 -8.97 -28.13 -5.59
CA ASN A 384 -8.39 -29.33 -6.19
C ASN A 384 -6.90 -29.15 -6.45
N THR A 385 -6.18 -30.24 -6.75
CA THR A 385 -4.72 -30.21 -6.96
C THR A 385 -4.28 -29.23 -8.04
N GLU A 386 -5.00 -29.11 -9.15
CA GLU A 386 -4.64 -28.19 -10.23
C GLU A 386 -4.83 -26.73 -9.78
N GLY A 387 -5.96 -26.42 -9.15
CA GLY A 387 -6.25 -25.11 -8.58
C GLY A 387 -5.21 -24.69 -7.54
N MET A 388 -4.93 -25.54 -6.55
CA MET A 388 -3.90 -25.29 -5.54
C MET A 388 -2.53 -25.04 -6.17
N THR A 389 -2.16 -25.84 -7.17
CA THR A 389 -0.88 -25.72 -7.89
C THR A 389 -0.78 -24.37 -8.60
N LYS A 390 -1.77 -24.01 -9.40
CA LYS A 390 -1.74 -22.79 -10.20
C LYS A 390 -1.82 -21.53 -9.33
N CYS A 391 -2.67 -21.54 -8.30
CA CYS A 391 -2.77 -20.44 -7.34
C CYS A 391 -1.49 -20.27 -6.53
N GLY A 392 -0.87 -21.36 -6.07
CA GLY A 392 0.42 -21.29 -5.40
C GLY A 392 1.54 -20.80 -6.32
N GLN A 393 1.50 -21.12 -7.62
CA GLN A 393 2.45 -20.57 -8.60
C GLN A 393 2.26 -19.07 -8.80
N LEU A 394 1.02 -18.58 -8.85
CA LEU A 394 0.72 -17.16 -8.93
C LEU A 394 1.25 -16.41 -7.71
N GLU A 395 1.02 -16.95 -6.52
CA GLU A 395 1.51 -16.38 -5.27
C GLU A 395 3.05 -16.36 -5.22
N LEU A 396 3.69 -17.48 -5.57
CA LEU A 396 5.15 -17.56 -5.68
C LEU A 396 5.70 -16.52 -6.66
N ALA A 397 5.11 -16.38 -7.85
CA ALA A 397 5.54 -15.41 -8.85
C ALA A 397 5.43 -13.96 -8.34
N ASN A 398 4.42 -13.65 -7.55
CA ASN A 398 4.25 -12.35 -6.92
C ASN A 398 5.29 -12.07 -5.83
N VAL A 399 5.63 -13.07 -5.01
CA VAL A 399 6.70 -12.92 -4.02
C VAL A 399 8.06 -12.81 -4.71
N GLU A 400 8.31 -13.56 -5.79
CA GLU A 400 9.53 -13.43 -6.61
C GLU A 400 9.66 -12.06 -7.28
N TRP A 401 8.54 -11.45 -7.67
CA TRP A 401 8.50 -10.06 -8.11
C TRP A 401 8.95 -9.10 -7.00
N LYS A 402 8.32 -9.16 -5.82
CA LYS A 402 8.69 -8.32 -4.66
C LYS A 402 10.17 -8.51 -4.27
N LEU A 403 10.65 -9.74 -4.32
CA LEU A 403 12.07 -10.08 -4.09
C LEU A 403 12.99 -9.35 -5.07
N THR A 404 12.63 -9.33 -6.35
CA THR A 404 13.37 -8.64 -7.40
C THR A 404 13.41 -7.14 -7.17
N GLU A 405 12.29 -6.55 -6.73
CA GLU A 405 12.24 -5.12 -6.39
C GLU A 405 13.18 -4.76 -5.25
N VAL A 406 13.15 -5.52 -4.14
CA VAL A 406 14.03 -5.27 -2.99
C VAL A 406 15.50 -5.42 -3.36
N ILE A 407 15.85 -6.41 -4.18
CA ILE A 407 17.23 -6.57 -4.70
C ILE A 407 17.66 -5.34 -5.49
N LYS A 408 16.80 -4.84 -6.40
CA LYS A 408 17.09 -3.61 -7.16
C LYS A 408 17.26 -2.41 -6.24
N SER A 409 16.40 -2.26 -5.22
CA SER A 409 16.54 -1.18 -4.24
C SER A 409 17.87 -1.24 -3.50
N ILE A 410 18.32 -2.42 -3.08
CA ILE A 410 19.65 -2.60 -2.45
C ILE A 410 20.76 -2.23 -3.42
N SER A 411 20.70 -2.71 -4.67
CA SER A 411 21.72 -2.40 -5.69
C SER A 411 21.76 -0.92 -6.07
N ALA A 412 20.67 -0.19 -5.89
CA ALA A 412 20.58 1.24 -6.17
C ALA A 412 21.12 2.14 -5.05
N LEU A 413 21.38 1.60 -3.85
CA LEU A 413 22.01 2.36 -2.77
C LEU A 413 23.41 2.81 -3.20
N GLU A 414 23.75 4.08 -3.01
CA GLU A 414 24.94 4.71 -3.58
C GLU A 414 26.23 3.96 -3.18
N HIS A 415 26.39 3.61 -1.91
CA HIS A 415 27.55 2.88 -1.41
C HIS A 415 27.63 1.43 -1.91
N VAL A 416 26.49 0.80 -2.24
CA VAL A 416 26.44 -0.53 -2.86
C VAL A 416 26.83 -0.42 -4.33
N ALA A 417 26.22 0.51 -5.06
CA ALA A 417 26.48 0.75 -6.48
C ALA A 417 27.95 1.12 -6.75
N ASN A 418 28.57 1.90 -5.85
CA ASN A 418 29.95 2.34 -5.96
C ASN A 418 30.98 1.30 -5.47
N ASN A 419 30.52 0.18 -4.90
CA ASN A 419 31.39 -0.88 -4.40
C ASN A 419 31.17 -2.19 -5.19
N SER A 420 32.01 -2.40 -6.22
CA SER A 420 31.90 -3.56 -7.10
C SER A 420 32.06 -4.90 -6.38
N GLU A 421 32.88 -4.95 -5.33
CA GLU A 421 33.07 -6.18 -4.54
C GLU A 421 31.79 -6.51 -3.75
N LEU A 422 31.20 -5.51 -3.10
CA LEU A 422 29.94 -5.65 -2.37
C LEU A 422 28.79 -6.04 -3.30
N SER A 423 28.63 -5.35 -4.43
CA SER A 423 27.62 -5.69 -5.42
C SER A 423 27.80 -7.12 -5.97
N THR A 424 29.04 -7.54 -6.21
CA THR A 424 29.34 -8.91 -6.68
C THR A 424 28.99 -9.95 -5.61
N ALA A 425 29.34 -9.69 -4.35
CA ALA A 425 29.02 -10.57 -3.23
C ALA A 425 27.51 -10.74 -3.05
N TYR A 426 26.72 -9.66 -3.14
CA TYR A 426 25.26 -9.75 -3.11
C TYR A 426 24.69 -10.60 -4.25
N GLY A 427 25.17 -10.40 -5.49
CA GLY A 427 24.75 -11.19 -6.64
C GLY A 427 25.07 -12.68 -6.49
N GLN A 428 26.26 -13.01 -5.96
CA GLN A 428 26.67 -14.39 -5.68
C GLN A 428 25.83 -15.02 -4.55
N ALA A 429 25.57 -14.28 -3.47
CA ALA A 429 24.74 -14.74 -2.37
C ALA A 429 23.32 -15.06 -2.86
N GLN A 430 22.73 -14.19 -3.68
CA GLN A 430 21.41 -14.40 -4.25
C GLN A 430 21.37 -15.60 -5.21
N SER A 431 22.38 -15.77 -6.04
CA SER A 431 22.50 -16.92 -6.96
C SER A 431 22.62 -18.24 -6.19
N SER A 432 23.42 -18.24 -5.12
CA SER A 432 23.61 -19.41 -4.24
C SER A 432 22.33 -19.77 -3.51
N TRP A 433 21.60 -18.77 -3.01
CA TRP A 433 20.30 -18.96 -2.38
C TRP A 433 19.25 -19.55 -3.35
N LEU A 434 19.22 -19.10 -4.61
CA LEU A 434 18.33 -19.68 -5.62
C LEU A 434 18.61 -21.17 -5.86
N SER A 435 19.89 -21.56 -5.91
CA SER A 435 20.28 -22.98 -6.00
C SER A 435 19.79 -23.76 -4.78
N TYR A 436 20.08 -23.26 -3.57
CA TYR A 436 19.64 -23.87 -2.33
C TYR A 436 18.12 -24.08 -2.30
N ARG A 437 17.33 -23.04 -2.60
CA ARG A 437 15.86 -23.12 -2.63
C ARG A 437 15.39 -24.22 -3.58
N ASN A 438 15.94 -24.25 -4.80
CA ASN A 438 15.52 -25.23 -5.81
C ASN A 438 15.87 -26.67 -5.40
N ASP A 439 17.08 -26.90 -4.86
CA ASP A 439 17.53 -28.22 -4.45
C ASP A 439 16.81 -28.71 -3.19
N ALA A 440 16.62 -27.83 -2.20
CA ALA A 440 15.87 -28.14 -0.97
C ALA A 440 14.41 -28.51 -1.29
N CYS A 441 13.71 -27.68 -2.06
CA CYS A 441 12.32 -27.96 -2.39
C CYS A 441 12.15 -29.14 -3.35
N ARG A 442 13.14 -29.41 -4.20
CA ARG A 442 13.18 -30.65 -4.97
C ARG A 442 13.31 -31.85 -4.03
N ALA A 443 14.20 -31.81 -3.04
CA ALA A 443 14.35 -32.90 -2.08
C ALA A 443 13.04 -33.18 -1.31
N GLU A 444 12.33 -32.13 -0.87
CA GLU A 444 11.01 -32.28 -0.23
C GLU A 444 9.98 -32.88 -1.17
N MET A 445 9.86 -32.36 -2.39
CA MET A 445 8.96 -32.89 -3.43
C MET A 445 9.19 -34.38 -3.69
N LEU A 446 10.46 -34.83 -3.74
CA LEU A 446 10.82 -36.23 -4.01
C LEU A 446 10.30 -37.19 -2.93
N THR A 447 10.00 -36.71 -1.71
CA THR A 447 9.35 -37.54 -0.68
C THR A 447 7.88 -37.88 -1.00
N TYR A 448 7.30 -37.22 -2.00
CA TYR A 448 5.91 -37.38 -2.46
C TYR A 448 5.79 -37.89 -3.90
N GLU A 449 6.86 -38.42 -4.50
CA GLU A 449 7.03 -38.67 -5.94
C GLU A 449 5.90 -39.47 -6.64
N GLN A 450 5.08 -40.23 -5.89
CA GLN A 450 3.99 -41.04 -6.43
C GLN A 450 2.59 -40.46 -6.21
N GLY A 451 2.46 -39.25 -5.65
CA GLY A 451 1.18 -38.64 -5.27
C GLY A 451 0.90 -37.29 -5.94
N SER A 452 -0.38 -36.92 -6.01
CA SER A 452 -0.84 -35.60 -6.47
C SER A 452 -0.33 -34.43 -5.61
N MET A 453 0.26 -34.71 -4.45
CA MET A 453 0.84 -33.73 -3.54
C MET A 453 2.25 -33.27 -3.91
N ALA A 454 2.97 -33.96 -4.80
CA ALA A 454 4.35 -33.61 -5.12
C ALA A 454 4.50 -32.15 -5.58
N ILE A 455 3.68 -31.71 -6.53
CA ILE A 455 3.75 -30.36 -7.09
C ILE A 455 3.30 -29.27 -6.08
N PRO A 456 2.14 -29.42 -5.38
CA PRO A 456 1.79 -28.50 -4.30
C PRO A 456 2.87 -28.36 -3.23
N VAL A 457 3.52 -29.46 -2.83
CA VAL A 457 4.63 -29.43 -1.85
C VAL A 457 5.83 -28.67 -2.40
N LEU A 458 6.23 -28.91 -3.65
CA LEU A 458 7.31 -28.17 -4.30
C LEU A 458 7.06 -26.65 -4.27
N ILE A 459 5.84 -26.25 -4.62
CA ILE A 459 5.45 -24.84 -4.71
C ILE A 459 5.37 -24.21 -3.31
N GLY A 460 4.75 -24.90 -2.36
CA GLY A 460 4.66 -24.44 -0.97
C GLY A 460 6.04 -24.23 -0.34
N CYS A 461 6.97 -25.17 -0.52
CA CYS A 461 8.36 -25.00 -0.07
C CYS A 461 9.03 -23.78 -0.73
N LYS A 462 8.87 -23.62 -2.05
CA LYS A 462 9.46 -22.48 -2.76
C LYS A 462 8.90 -21.16 -2.26
N LEU A 463 7.59 -21.08 -2.04
CA LEU A 463 6.92 -19.90 -1.52
C LEU A 463 7.47 -19.53 -0.13
N ASP A 464 7.43 -20.46 0.83
CA ASP A 464 7.91 -20.24 2.19
C ASP A 464 9.38 -19.78 2.25
N LEU A 465 10.27 -20.44 1.50
CA LEU A 465 11.66 -20.04 1.43
C LEU A 465 11.84 -18.65 0.80
N THR A 466 11.03 -18.30 -0.21
CA THR A 466 11.10 -17.01 -0.91
C THR A 466 10.58 -15.87 -0.03
N GLU A 467 9.51 -16.08 0.75
CA GLU A 467 9.01 -15.10 1.73
C GLU A 467 10.03 -14.82 2.83
N LYS A 468 10.68 -15.87 3.35
CA LYS A 468 11.76 -15.73 4.33
C LYS A 468 12.91 -14.91 3.77
N ARG A 469 13.31 -15.17 2.52
CA ARG A 469 14.37 -14.41 1.85
C ARG A 469 13.99 -12.96 1.57
N LEU A 470 12.74 -12.71 1.18
CA LEU A 470 12.22 -11.35 1.00
C LEU A 470 12.37 -10.55 2.30
N LYS A 471 11.95 -11.12 3.43
CA LYS A 471 12.09 -10.48 4.74
C LYS A 471 13.54 -10.24 5.12
N GLU A 472 14.42 -11.22 4.90
CA GLU A 472 15.87 -11.07 5.14
C GLU A 472 16.47 -9.90 4.33
N LEU A 473 16.10 -9.78 3.06
CA LEU A 473 16.58 -8.71 2.18
C LEU A 473 16.01 -7.35 2.56
N GLN A 474 14.75 -7.27 3.01
CA GLN A 474 14.19 -6.02 3.53
C GLN A 474 14.95 -5.52 4.76
N LEU A 475 15.26 -6.42 5.72
CA LEU A 475 16.10 -6.09 6.87
C LEU A 475 17.52 -5.68 6.47
N THR A 476 18.06 -6.32 5.44
CA THR A 476 19.38 -5.96 4.89
C THR A 476 19.35 -4.56 4.28
N LYS A 477 18.35 -4.24 3.46
CA LYS A 477 18.13 -2.92 2.86
C LYS A 477 18.04 -1.84 3.94
N GLU A 478 17.28 -2.09 4.99
CA GLU A 478 17.17 -1.20 6.15
C GLU A 478 18.54 -0.96 6.80
N SER A 479 19.27 -2.03 7.14
CA SER A 479 20.60 -1.92 7.76
C SER A 479 21.62 -1.15 6.91
N LEU A 480 21.54 -1.29 5.59
CA LEU A 480 22.41 -0.58 4.65
C LEU A 480 22.03 0.89 4.52
N SER A 481 20.73 1.19 4.45
CA SER A 481 20.23 2.56 4.31
C SER A 481 20.59 3.43 5.52
N PHE A 482 20.69 2.84 6.72
CA PHE A 482 21.15 3.55 7.92
C PHE A 482 22.64 3.91 7.90
N ARG A 483 23.46 3.29 7.04
CA ARG A 483 24.91 3.58 6.94
C ARG A 483 25.22 4.74 5.99
N ASP A 484 24.21 5.25 5.28
CA ASP A 484 24.30 6.46 4.45
C ASP A 484 24.19 7.76 5.28
N TYR A 485 23.84 7.65 6.56
CA TYR A 485 23.82 8.72 7.56
C TYR A 485 24.94 8.49 8.60
#